data_AF-A0AAE7CAP5-F1
#
_entry.id   AF-A0AAE7CAP5-F1
#
_cell.length_a   1.000
_cell.length_b   1.000
_cell.length_c   1.000
_cell.angle_alpha   90.00
_cell.angle_beta   90.00
_cell.angle_gamma   90.00
#
_symmetry.space_group_name_H-M   'P 1'
#
loop_
_entity.id
_entity.type
_entity.pdbx_description
1 polymer ?
#
loop_
_entity_poly.entity_id
_entity_poly.type
_entity_poly.pdbx_seq_one_letter_code
_entity_poly.pdbx_strand_id
1 'polypeptide(L)'
;MQLTPELADQLARVPRTHEGLLAPCRVTLRSGHVRDRVLVGERAAVARAGFRVTGAFEVEDVARIEDSPVRLSAELAERIHAAGESGMGYLRFLVRMRDGSTLPFVTGGTADFPAWPPGACPADAVDVVPHGGREVFLHRQPTPHESGAPAQWLLHDA
;
A
#
# COMPACT_ATOMS: atom_id res chain seq x y z
N MET A 1 -2.69 -19.52 -9.01
CA MET A 1 -1.94 -19.76 -10.25
C MET A 1 -0.54 -19.16 -10.13
N GLN A 2 0.42 -19.72 -10.87
CA GLN A 2 1.81 -19.25 -10.86
C GLN A 2 2.00 -18.04 -11.78
N LEU A 3 2.92 -17.14 -11.40
CA LEU A 3 3.36 -16.07 -12.29
C LEU A 3 4.14 -16.65 -13.46
N THR A 4 3.97 -16.08 -14.65
CA THR A 4 4.93 -16.30 -15.75
C THR A 4 6.32 -15.79 -15.35
N PRO A 5 7.42 -16.33 -15.90
CA PRO A 5 8.78 -15.86 -15.60
C PRO A 5 8.94 -14.33 -15.75
N GLU A 6 8.33 -13.75 -16.79
CA GLU A 6 8.41 -12.31 -17.05
C GLU A 6 7.73 -11.47 -15.96
N LEU A 7 6.55 -11.90 -15.49
CA LEU A 7 5.84 -11.24 -14.38
C LEU A 7 6.58 -11.43 -13.05
N ALA A 8 7.21 -12.60 -12.83
CA ALA A 8 8.04 -12.84 -11.65
C ALA A 8 9.26 -11.90 -11.62
N ASP A 9 9.96 -11.74 -12.75
CA ASP A 9 11.09 -10.82 -12.90
C ASP A 9 10.70 -9.35 -12.69
N GLN A 10 9.49 -8.97 -13.14
CA GLN A 10 8.94 -7.64 -12.90
C GLN A 10 8.60 -7.43 -11.43
N LEU A 11 7.92 -8.39 -10.80
CA LEU A 11 7.56 -8.35 -9.39
C LEU A 11 8.79 -8.27 -8.49
N ALA A 12 9.88 -8.97 -8.84
CA ALA A 12 11.14 -8.95 -8.08
C ALA A 12 11.78 -7.55 -8.02
N ARG A 13 11.43 -6.63 -8.92
CA ARG A 13 11.92 -5.25 -8.95
C ARG A 13 11.07 -4.29 -8.13
N VAL A 14 9.88 -4.71 -7.69
CA VAL A 14 8.99 -3.88 -6.88
C VAL A 14 9.42 -3.97 -5.41
N PRO A 15 9.75 -2.85 -4.76
CA PRO A 15 10.07 -2.84 -3.33
C PRO A 15 8.92 -3.39 -2.49
N ARG A 16 9.23 -4.34 -1.61
CA ARG A 16 8.25 -5.04 -0.78
C ARG A 16 8.01 -4.34 0.56
N THR A 17 6.87 -4.63 1.17
CA THR A 17 6.47 -4.19 2.52
C THR A 17 5.96 -5.38 3.34
N HIS A 18 5.68 -5.14 4.62
CA HIS A 18 5.30 -6.19 5.59
C HIS A 18 6.36 -7.30 5.67
N GLU A 19 7.61 -6.93 5.95
CA GLU A 19 8.73 -7.86 6.07
C GLU A 19 8.96 -8.69 4.79
N GLY A 20 8.67 -8.08 3.63
CA GLY A 20 8.81 -8.73 2.34
C GLY A 20 7.60 -9.53 1.87
N LEU A 21 6.50 -9.55 2.62
CA LEU A 21 5.30 -10.32 2.26
C LEU A 21 4.58 -9.76 1.04
N LEU A 22 4.41 -8.44 0.99
CA LEU A 22 3.59 -7.77 -0.02
C LEU A 22 4.45 -6.91 -0.94
N ALA A 23 4.08 -6.83 -2.22
CA ALA A 23 4.61 -5.88 -3.17
C ALA A 23 3.48 -4.92 -3.61
N PRO A 24 3.41 -3.72 -3.02
CA PRO A 24 2.49 -2.67 -3.46
C PRO A 24 2.91 -2.16 -4.83
N CYS A 25 2.04 -2.28 -5.82
CA CYS A 25 2.41 -2.07 -7.21
C CYS A 25 1.25 -1.48 -8.03
N ARG A 26 1.58 -1.21 -9.30
CA ARG A 26 0.64 -0.96 -10.37
C ARG A 26 0.72 -2.14 -11.35
N VAL A 27 -0.43 -2.56 -11.87
CA VAL A 27 -0.51 -3.59 -12.90
C VAL A 27 -1.13 -3.03 -14.17
N THR A 28 -0.64 -3.50 -15.31
CA THR A 28 -1.32 -3.33 -16.61
C THR A 28 -1.96 -4.65 -16.97
N LEU A 29 -3.26 -4.63 -17.22
CA LEU A 29 -4.02 -5.80 -17.66
C LEU A 29 -3.78 -6.05 -19.15
N ARG A 30 -4.01 -7.28 -19.62
CA ARG A 30 -3.95 -7.66 -21.05
C ARG A 30 -4.92 -6.87 -21.92
N SER A 31 -6.00 -6.35 -21.33
CA SER A 31 -6.93 -5.44 -22.00
C SER A 31 -6.35 -4.03 -22.24
N GLY A 32 -5.15 -3.73 -21.74
CA GLY A 32 -4.53 -2.41 -21.78
C GLY A 32 -4.91 -1.49 -20.62
N HIS A 33 -5.89 -1.87 -19.78
CA HIS A 33 -6.27 -1.08 -18.62
C HIS A 33 -5.18 -1.12 -17.55
N VAL A 34 -4.88 0.05 -16.99
CA VAL A 34 -3.95 0.21 -15.88
C VAL A 34 -4.72 0.25 -14.56
N ARG A 35 -4.26 -0.55 -13.59
CA ARG A 35 -4.80 -0.60 -12.23
C ARG A 35 -3.67 -0.26 -11.26
N ASP A 36 -3.81 0.90 -10.65
CA ASP A 36 -2.94 1.31 -9.56
C ASP A 36 -3.48 0.77 -8.22
N ARG A 37 -2.66 0.82 -7.17
CA ARG A 37 -3.02 0.38 -5.82
C ARG A 37 -3.32 -1.13 -5.76
N VAL A 38 -2.39 -1.92 -6.27
CA VAL A 38 -2.49 -3.39 -6.21
C VAL A 38 -1.51 -3.93 -5.16
N LEU A 39 -1.99 -4.80 -4.28
CA LEU A 39 -1.16 -5.57 -3.36
C LEU A 39 -0.93 -6.95 -3.95
N VAL A 40 0.33 -7.23 -4.32
CA VAL A 40 0.73 -8.55 -4.82
C VAL A 40 1.36 -9.34 -3.70
N GLY A 41 0.98 -10.61 -3.55
CA GLY A 41 1.58 -11.50 -2.56
C GLY A 41 1.34 -12.97 -2.87
N GLU A 42 2.13 -13.83 -2.22
CA GLU A 42 1.95 -15.28 -2.32
C GLU A 42 0.72 -15.69 -1.49
N ARG A 43 -0.21 -16.43 -2.11
CA ARG A 43 -1.54 -16.72 -1.57
C ARG A 43 -1.50 -17.35 -0.19
N ALA A 44 -0.67 -18.38 0.01
CA ALA A 44 -0.61 -19.09 1.29
C ALA A 44 0.06 -18.25 2.38
N ALA A 45 1.06 -17.44 2.03
CA ALA A 45 1.70 -16.52 2.96
C ALA A 45 0.74 -15.38 3.40
N VAL A 46 0.04 -14.76 2.45
CA VAL A 46 -0.95 -13.70 2.72
C VAL A 46 -2.09 -14.22 3.60
N ALA A 47 -2.61 -15.42 3.30
CA ALA A 47 -3.66 -16.05 4.10
C ALA A 47 -3.19 -16.34 5.54
N ARG A 48 -1.96 -16.85 5.70
CA ARG A 48 -1.37 -17.16 7.01
C ARG A 48 -1.13 -15.91 7.86
N ALA A 49 -0.78 -14.80 7.22
CA ALA A 49 -0.64 -13.50 7.87
C ALA A 49 -1.98 -12.83 8.21
N GLY A 50 -3.12 -13.42 7.82
CA GLY A 50 -4.45 -12.97 8.22
C GLY A 50 -4.98 -11.75 7.45
N PHE A 51 -4.40 -11.41 6.30
CA PHE A 51 -4.88 -10.30 5.49
C PHE A 51 -6.28 -10.58 4.94
N ARG A 52 -7.15 -9.57 5.06
CA ARG A 52 -8.46 -9.60 4.41
C ARG A 52 -8.32 -9.24 2.93
N VAL A 53 -8.47 -10.25 2.08
CA VAL A 53 -8.43 -10.09 0.62
C VAL A 53 -9.83 -9.74 0.10
N THR A 54 -9.98 -8.60 -0.57
CA THR A 54 -11.25 -8.16 -1.15
C THR A 54 -11.07 -7.84 -2.62
N GLY A 55 -11.60 -8.71 -3.50
CA GLY A 55 -11.45 -8.57 -4.95
C GLY A 55 -10.01 -8.81 -5.40
N ALA A 56 -9.79 -9.90 -6.13
CA ALA A 56 -8.50 -10.24 -6.69
C ALA A 56 -8.59 -10.33 -8.21
N PHE A 57 -7.52 -9.91 -8.89
CA PHE A 57 -7.31 -10.23 -10.29
C PHE A 57 -6.77 -11.65 -10.42
N GLU A 58 -7.10 -12.29 -11.53
CA GLU A 58 -6.41 -13.50 -11.96
C GLU A 58 -5.07 -13.13 -12.59
N VAL A 59 -4.05 -13.97 -12.38
CA VAL A 59 -2.69 -13.71 -12.87
C VAL A 59 -2.66 -13.63 -14.40
N GLU A 60 -3.56 -14.36 -15.05
CA GLU A 60 -3.68 -14.49 -16.50
C GLU A 60 -4.12 -13.18 -17.14
N ASP A 61 -4.86 -12.34 -16.41
CA ASP A 61 -5.30 -11.04 -16.87
C ASP A 61 -4.18 -9.99 -16.83
N VAL A 62 -3.06 -10.28 -16.17
CA VAL A 62 -1.95 -9.34 -15.99
C VAL A 62 -0.95 -9.45 -17.14
N ALA A 63 -0.63 -8.31 -17.75
CA ALA A 63 0.39 -8.19 -18.80
C ALA A 63 1.70 -7.59 -18.26
N ARG A 64 1.62 -6.75 -17.22
CA ARG A 64 2.80 -6.08 -16.64
C ARG A 64 2.59 -5.73 -15.17
N ILE A 65 3.65 -5.83 -14.39
CA ILE A 65 3.77 -5.36 -13.00
C ILE A 65 4.87 -4.30 -12.93
N GLU A 66 4.65 -3.23 -12.18
CA GLU A 66 5.63 -2.18 -11.93
C GLU A 66 5.35 -1.47 -10.61
N ASP A 67 6.33 -0.72 -10.09
CA ASP A 67 6.14 0.04 -8.86
C ASP A 67 5.05 1.11 -9.02
N SER A 68 4.22 1.28 -7.99
CA SER A 68 3.13 2.25 -8.03
C SER A 68 3.68 3.67 -7.81
N PRO A 69 3.34 4.67 -8.64
CA PRO A 69 3.71 6.06 -8.37
C PRO A 69 2.89 6.70 -7.25
N VAL A 70 1.80 6.05 -6.81
CA VAL A 70 0.89 6.59 -5.78
C VAL A 70 1.04 5.93 -4.41
N ARG A 71 1.98 4.99 -4.27
CA ARG A 71 2.30 4.39 -2.97
C ARG A 71 3.14 5.33 -2.12
N LEU A 72 3.10 5.10 -0.81
CA LEU A 72 4.18 5.50 0.08
C LEU A 72 5.43 4.67 -0.22
N SER A 73 6.62 5.26 -0.14
CA SER A 73 7.86 4.52 -0.36
C SER A 73 7.94 3.31 0.59
N ALA A 74 8.53 2.21 0.13
CA ALA A 74 8.61 0.98 0.93
C ALA A 74 9.26 1.22 2.29
N GLU A 75 10.32 2.02 2.34
CA GLU A 75 11.01 2.37 3.58
C GLU A 75 10.09 3.07 4.60
N LEU A 76 9.32 4.06 4.14
CA LEU A 76 8.41 4.81 5.02
C LEU A 76 7.21 3.96 5.42
N ALA A 77 6.68 3.13 4.52
CA ALA A 77 5.61 2.19 4.83
C ALA A 77 6.05 1.16 5.89
N GLU A 78 7.22 0.54 5.70
CA GLU A 78 7.77 -0.42 6.65
C GLU A 78 8.00 0.19 8.04
N ARG A 79 8.44 1.45 8.13
CA ARG A 79 8.55 2.15 9.42
C ARG A 79 7.20 2.26 10.14
N ILE A 80 6.10 2.41 9.41
CA ILE A 80 4.75 2.43 10.00
C ILE A 80 4.33 1.02 10.40
N HIS A 81 4.52 0.02 9.53
CA HIS A 81 4.15 -1.36 9.81
C HIS A 81 4.93 -1.95 11.00
N ALA A 82 6.24 -1.67 11.09
CA ALA A 82 7.10 -2.12 12.18
C ALA A 82 6.72 -1.51 13.54
N ALA A 83 6.10 -0.32 13.56
CA ALA A 83 5.55 0.26 14.78
C ALA A 83 4.27 -0.45 15.26
N GLY A 84 3.60 -1.19 14.36
CA GLY A 84 2.39 -1.96 14.64
C GLY A 84 1.11 -1.12 14.59
N GLU A 85 0.00 -1.77 14.96
CA GLU A 85 -1.31 -1.13 14.98
C GLU A 85 -1.38 0.00 16.01
N SER A 86 -2.08 1.08 15.65
CA SER A 86 -2.34 2.21 16.57
C SER A 86 -3.54 1.95 17.49
N GLY A 87 -4.31 0.91 17.20
CA GLY A 87 -5.50 0.44 17.88
C GLY A 87 -6.15 -0.66 17.06
N MET A 88 -7.29 -1.21 17.50
CA MET A 88 -7.90 -2.41 16.90
C MET A 88 -8.14 -2.28 15.38
N GLY A 89 -7.24 -2.84 14.57
CA GLY A 89 -7.35 -2.94 13.12
C GLY A 89 -7.02 -1.67 12.32
N TYR A 90 -6.37 -0.67 12.92
CA TYR A 90 -5.99 0.55 12.20
C TYR A 90 -4.57 1.05 12.50
N LEU A 91 -3.99 1.71 11.50
CA LEU A 91 -2.74 2.45 11.58
C LEU A 91 -3.08 3.94 11.61
N ARG A 92 -2.45 4.69 12.51
CA ARG A 92 -2.49 6.16 12.51
C ARG A 92 -1.07 6.66 12.42
N PHE A 93 -0.81 7.62 11.55
CA PHE A 93 0.51 8.17 11.34
C PHE A 93 0.45 9.57 10.73
N LEU A 94 1.56 10.29 10.81
CA LEU A 94 1.77 11.52 10.07
C LEU A 94 2.80 11.25 8.97
N VAL A 95 2.59 11.84 7.79
CA VAL A 95 3.59 11.92 6.73
C VAL A 95 4.11 13.35 6.68
N ARG A 96 5.43 13.52 6.73
CA ARG A 96 6.09 14.81 6.52
C ARG A 96 6.47 14.92 5.05
N MET A 97 6.06 16.02 4.45
CA MET A 97 6.31 16.33 3.05
C MET A 97 7.55 17.24 2.92
N ARG A 98 8.16 17.25 1.74
CA ARG A 98 9.37 18.04 1.43
C ARG A 98 9.17 19.55 1.61
N ASP A 99 7.95 20.04 1.38
CA ASP A 99 7.57 21.45 1.59
C ASP A 99 7.41 21.83 3.08
N GLY A 100 7.65 20.88 4.00
CA GLY A 100 7.51 21.05 5.44
C GLY A 100 6.08 20.80 5.95
N SER A 101 5.12 20.59 5.06
CA SER A 101 3.75 20.27 5.44
C SER A 101 3.66 18.87 6.07
N THR A 102 2.65 18.66 6.91
CA THR A 102 2.43 17.37 7.58
C THR A 102 1.00 16.91 7.33
N LEU A 103 0.87 15.71 6.76
CA LEU A 103 -0.40 15.11 6.38
C LEU A 103 -0.76 13.97 7.36
N PRO A 104 -1.91 14.03 8.04
CA PRO A 104 -2.34 13.00 8.96
C PRO A 104 -3.13 11.90 8.24
N PHE A 105 -2.91 10.64 8.62
CA PHE A 105 -3.62 9.49 8.06
C PHE A 105 -4.08 8.50 9.13
N VAL A 106 -5.22 7.85 8.85
CA VAL A 106 -5.78 6.70 9.55
C VAL A 106 -6.15 5.65 8.51
N THR A 107 -5.43 4.54 8.45
CA THR A 107 -5.64 3.49 7.44
C THR A 107 -5.98 2.14 8.07
N GLY A 108 -6.64 1.25 7.32
CA GLY A 108 -6.96 -0.10 7.77
C GLY A 108 -5.87 -1.09 7.32
N GLY A 109 -5.16 -1.70 8.26
CA GLY A 109 -4.21 -2.81 8.06
C GLY A 109 -2.97 -2.56 7.19
N THR A 110 -2.96 -1.53 6.34
CA THR A 110 -1.86 -1.22 5.40
C THR A 110 -1.63 0.28 5.28
N ALA A 111 -0.37 0.70 5.18
CA ALA A 111 0.02 2.11 5.02
C ALA A 111 0.47 2.43 3.58
N ASP A 112 0.51 1.42 2.70
CA ASP A 112 1.14 1.48 1.40
C ASP A 112 0.47 2.46 0.44
N PHE A 113 -0.85 2.62 0.55
CA PHE A 113 -1.64 3.52 -0.30
C PHE A 113 -2.45 4.51 0.54
N PRO A 114 -1.82 5.56 1.10
CA PRO A 114 -2.57 6.67 1.67
C PRO A 114 -3.46 7.32 0.59
N ALA A 115 -4.65 7.77 0.95
CA ALA A 115 -5.55 8.46 0.04
C ALA A 115 -5.11 9.92 -0.16
N TRP A 116 -3.96 10.13 -0.79
CA TRP A 116 -3.31 11.43 -0.93
C TRP A 116 -4.30 12.56 -1.29
N PRO A 117 -4.27 13.70 -0.57
CA PRO A 117 -5.12 14.83 -0.89
C PRO A 117 -4.75 15.41 -2.26
N PRO A 118 -5.69 16.10 -2.94
CA PRO A 118 -5.42 16.74 -4.22
C PRO A 118 -4.19 17.66 -4.15
N GLY A 119 -3.27 17.49 -5.11
CA GLY A 119 -2.02 18.26 -5.18
C GLY A 119 -0.85 17.69 -4.38
N ALA A 120 -1.07 16.71 -3.49
CA ALA A 120 0.04 16.03 -2.82
C ALA A 120 0.72 15.03 -3.77
N CYS A 121 2.04 15.09 -3.83
CA CYS A 121 2.87 14.13 -4.56
C CYS A 121 3.49 13.13 -3.58
N PRO A 122 3.24 11.81 -3.72
CA PRO A 122 3.77 10.81 -2.80
C PRO A 122 5.31 10.76 -2.75
N ALA A 123 5.96 11.11 -3.87
CA ALA A 123 7.42 11.19 -3.95
C ALA A 123 8.03 12.36 -3.14
N ASP A 124 7.20 13.30 -2.67
CA ASP A 124 7.62 14.37 -1.77
C ASP A 124 7.49 13.98 -0.29
N ALA A 125 6.97 12.80 0.04
CA ALA A 125 7.04 12.27 1.40
C ALA A 125 8.51 11.98 1.78
N VAL A 126 8.99 12.58 2.86
CA VAL A 126 10.39 12.47 3.30
C VAL A 126 10.55 11.77 4.65
N ASP A 127 9.50 11.74 5.47
CA ASP A 127 9.53 11.13 6.79
C ASP A 127 8.12 10.75 7.26
N VAL A 128 8.04 9.86 8.25
CA VAL A 128 6.79 9.43 8.87
C VAL A 128 6.91 9.42 10.38
N VAL A 129 5.80 9.73 11.05
CA VAL A 129 5.66 9.61 12.51
C VAL A 129 4.57 8.57 12.80
N PRO A 130 4.94 7.30 13.03
CA PRO A 130 3.98 6.28 13.44
C PRO A 130 3.25 6.67 14.73
N HIS A 131 1.99 6.29 14.85
CA HIS A 131 1.07 6.61 15.96
C HIS A 131 0.78 8.10 16.21
N GLY A 132 1.42 9.01 15.48
CA GLY A 132 1.23 10.47 15.56
C GLY A 132 -0.15 10.94 15.11
N GLY A 133 -0.46 12.23 15.25
CA GLY A 133 -1.71 12.81 14.77
C GLY A 133 -2.94 12.47 15.62
N ARG A 134 -2.75 11.99 16.86
CA ARG A 134 -3.87 11.66 17.75
C ARG A 134 -4.74 12.88 18.01
N GLU A 135 -4.10 14.01 18.29
CA GLU A 135 -4.68 15.33 18.52
C GLU A 135 -5.55 15.82 17.36
N VAL A 136 -5.20 15.46 16.12
CA VAL A 136 -5.95 15.85 14.91
C VAL A 136 -7.32 15.17 14.86
N PHE A 137 -7.40 13.92 15.32
CA PHE A 137 -8.60 13.09 15.23
C PHE A 137 -9.36 12.96 16.56
N LEU A 138 -9.00 13.73 17.59
CA LEU A 138 -9.69 13.69 18.89
C LEU A 138 -11.17 14.05 18.80
N HIS A 139 -11.53 14.96 17.89
CA HIS A 139 -12.85 15.57 17.84
C HIS A 139 -13.56 15.38 16.50
N ARG A 140 -12.96 14.60 15.58
CA ARG A 140 -13.54 14.34 14.26
C ARG A 140 -13.03 13.03 13.67
N GLN A 141 -13.83 12.47 12.77
CA GLN A 141 -13.40 11.35 11.93
C GLN A 141 -12.40 11.81 10.86
N PRO A 142 -11.54 10.90 10.36
CA PRO A 142 -10.71 11.18 9.20
C PRO A 142 -11.59 11.48 7.98
N THR A 143 -11.15 12.42 7.16
CA THR A 143 -11.75 12.66 5.84
C THR A 143 -11.35 11.54 4.87
N PRO A 144 -11.98 11.43 3.69
CA PRO A 144 -11.58 10.45 2.68
C PRO A 144 -10.10 10.54 2.28
N HIS A 145 -9.49 11.73 2.34
CA HIS A 145 -8.09 11.96 2.00
C HIS A 145 -7.11 11.78 3.17
N GLU A 146 -7.63 11.49 4.36
CA GLU A 146 -6.85 11.12 5.54
C GLU A 146 -7.01 9.62 5.82
N SER A 147 -7.57 8.88 4.86
CA SER A 147 -7.82 7.44 4.97
C SER A 147 -6.87 6.62 4.09
N GLY A 148 -6.97 5.30 4.15
CA GLY A 148 -6.35 4.42 3.16
C GLY A 148 -7.14 4.45 1.85
N ALA A 149 -6.46 4.54 0.72
CA ALA A 149 -7.09 4.36 -0.57
C ALA A 149 -7.46 2.87 -0.77
N PRO A 150 -8.63 2.57 -1.40
CA PRO A 150 -8.97 1.19 -1.73
C PRO A 150 -7.88 0.57 -2.62
N ALA A 151 -7.43 -0.61 -2.22
CA ALA A 151 -6.48 -1.42 -2.96
C ALA A 151 -7.12 -2.72 -3.45
N GLN A 152 -6.64 -3.23 -4.57
CA GLN A 152 -7.03 -4.53 -5.11
C GLN A 152 -5.92 -5.55 -4.90
N TRP A 153 -6.23 -6.83 -5.05
CA TRP A 153 -5.28 -7.91 -4.79
C TRP A 153 -4.86 -8.62 -6.07
N LEU A 154 -3.62 -9.11 -6.08
CA LEU A 154 -3.15 -10.10 -7.04
C LEU A 154 -2.43 -11.19 -6.25
N LEU A 155 -3.01 -12.38 -6.20
CA LEU A 155 -2.47 -13.50 -5.43
C LEU A 155 -1.95 -14.59 -6.35
N HIS A 156 -0.67 -14.89 -6.22
CA HIS A 156 -0.05 -15.98 -6.95
C HIS A 156 0.29 -17.14 -6.01
N ASP A 157 0.45 -18.33 -6.58
CA ASP A 157 1.02 -19.46 -5.86
C ASP A 157 2.54 -19.47 -6.06
N ALA A 158 3.25 -20.18 -5.18
CA ALA A 158 4.70 -20.41 -5.32
C ALA A 158 5.02 -21.30 -6.52
#